data_AF-A0A839LG11-F1
#
_entry.id   AF-A0A839LG11-F1
#
_cell.length_a   1.000
_cell.length_b   1.000
_cell.length_c   1.000
_cell.angle_alpha   90.00
_cell.angle_beta   90.00
_cell.angle_gamma   90.00
#
_symmetry.space_group_name_H-M   'P 1'
#
loop_
_entity.id
_entity.type
_entity.pdbx_description
1 polymer ?
#
loop_
_entity_poly.entity_id
_entity_poly.type
_entity_poly.pdbx_seq_one_letter_code
_entity_poly.pdbx_strand_id
1 'polypeptide(L)'
;MPELSNAQRALLAPQGGEHPRDGAIVPTSSNAPFVNAACWGWALTGEYEHADNAYTAVTIYNSPQGAFRYNDQQEPVGLNPDFFATTDLIFEQTVPYHQTLAEHIDAALAGALASQNACRVALLKLTACVNGHTVLADDGRDDYTLVMKTSSWHGWDHWALGIRGPGGGVITYQQKVTGTPLSYNCGVVWDEHQPLETVIRLDGLLAAQVDMLNRVV
;
A
#
# COMPACT_ATOMS: atom_id res chain seq x y z
N MET A 1 -0.54 4.32 -16.37
CA MET A 1 -0.68 5.26 -15.23
C MET A 1 0.32 6.43 -15.40
N PRO A 2 0.18 7.58 -14.71
CA PRO A 2 1.22 8.61 -14.65
C PRO A 2 2.58 8.06 -14.19
N GLU A 3 3.66 8.60 -14.73
CA GLU A 3 5.03 8.24 -14.38
C GLU A 3 5.88 9.49 -14.13
N LEU A 4 6.85 9.35 -13.23
CA LEU A 4 7.90 10.34 -13.03
C LEU A 4 8.97 10.22 -14.11
N SER A 5 9.49 11.37 -14.55
CA SER A 5 10.67 11.43 -15.40
C SER A 5 11.89 10.81 -14.70
N ASN A 6 12.89 10.40 -15.49
CA ASN A 6 14.15 9.90 -14.93
C ASN A 6 14.83 10.91 -14.01
N ALA A 7 14.75 12.21 -14.29
CA ALA A 7 15.31 13.24 -13.43
C ALA A 7 14.62 13.28 -12.05
N GLN A 8 13.27 13.20 -12.03
CA GLN A 8 12.50 13.12 -10.79
C GLN A 8 12.83 11.85 -10.00
N ARG A 9 12.87 10.69 -10.68
CA ARG A 9 13.23 9.42 -10.02
C ARG A 9 14.66 9.43 -9.48
N ALA A 10 15.61 10.08 -10.15
CA ALA A 10 16.97 10.22 -9.65
C ALA A 10 17.07 11.08 -8.38
N LEU A 11 16.12 12.00 -8.16
CA LEU A 11 16.07 12.81 -6.94
C LEU A 11 15.40 12.07 -5.78
N LEU A 12 14.34 11.31 -6.08
CA LEU A 12 13.62 10.54 -5.08
C LEU A 12 14.34 9.27 -4.67
N ALA A 13 15.06 8.65 -5.60
CA ALA A 13 15.83 7.42 -5.44
C ALA A 13 17.22 7.58 -6.08
N PRO A 14 18.10 8.43 -5.50
CA PRO A 14 19.43 8.69 -6.05
C PRO A 14 20.29 7.43 -6.11
N GLN A 15 21.10 7.31 -7.16
CA GLN A 15 22.04 6.21 -7.30
C GLN A 15 23.24 6.38 -6.35
N GLY A 16 23.58 5.30 -5.65
CA GLY A 16 24.77 5.22 -4.81
C GLY A 16 24.63 5.92 -3.45
N GLY A 17 25.14 5.27 -2.40
CA GLY A 17 25.10 5.78 -1.01
C GLY A 17 24.17 5.00 -0.09
N GLU A 18 24.35 5.18 1.22
CA GLU A 18 23.37 4.72 2.22
C GLU A 18 22.18 5.68 2.22
N HIS A 19 20.96 5.14 2.14
CA HIS A 19 19.74 5.91 2.25
C HIS A 19 19.36 6.04 3.74
N PRO A 20 19.11 7.26 4.25
CA PRO A 20 18.77 7.45 5.66
C PRO A 20 17.45 6.74 5.98
N ARG A 21 17.33 6.18 7.19
CA ARG A 21 16.10 5.50 7.66
C ARG A 21 14.86 6.34 7.41
N ASP A 22 14.90 7.59 7.84
CA ASP A 22 13.74 8.48 7.86
C ASP A 22 13.63 9.39 6.62
N GLY A 23 14.57 9.26 5.68
CA GLY A 23 14.56 10.05 4.46
C GLY A 23 14.78 11.55 4.69
N ALA A 24 14.18 12.35 3.81
CA ALA A 24 14.08 13.81 3.94
C ALA A 24 12.61 14.24 3.80
N ILE A 25 12.26 15.40 4.36
CA ILE A 25 10.88 15.91 4.33
C ILE A 25 10.56 16.53 2.97
N VAL A 26 9.40 16.19 2.40
CA VAL A 26 8.86 16.89 1.23
C VAL A 26 8.47 18.33 1.66
N PRO A 27 9.06 19.39 1.06
CA PRO A 27 8.99 20.76 1.62
C PRO A 27 7.59 21.31 1.90
N THR A 28 6.57 20.94 1.13
CA THR A 28 5.20 21.44 1.33
C THR A 28 4.34 20.56 2.23
N SER A 29 4.83 19.39 2.64
CA SER A 29 4.05 18.41 3.40
C SER A 29 3.86 18.79 4.88
N SER A 30 4.62 19.76 5.39
CA SER A 30 4.56 20.28 6.75
C SER A 30 3.46 21.33 6.99
N ASN A 31 2.87 21.89 5.93
CA ASN A 31 2.07 23.13 6.02
C ASN A 31 0.54 22.92 6.00
N ALA A 32 0.03 21.70 6.16
CA ALA A 32 -1.37 21.36 5.82
C ALA A 32 -1.93 20.17 6.63
N PRO A 33 -3.22 19.78 6.47
CA PRO A 33 -3.84 18.59 7.09
C PRO A 33 -3.12 17.27 6.78
N PHE A 34 -2.09 17.31 5.92
CA PHE A 34 -1.39 16.18 5.36
C PHE A 34 -0.64 15.49 6.48
N VAL A 35 -0.02 16.27 7.37
CA VAL A 35 0.59 15.82 8.62
C VAL A 35 -0.39 14.96 9.44
N ASN A 36 -1.67 15.31 9.46
CA ASN A 36 -2.70 14.62 10.25
C ASN A 36 -3.42 13.48 9.51
N ALA A 37 -3.14 13.22 8.24
CA ALA A 37 -3.73 12.10 7.49
C ALA A 37 -3.32 10.71 8.04
N ALA A 38 -4.02 9.64 7.68
CA ALA A 38 -3.56 8.29 7.98
C ALA A 38 -2.26 7.94 7.24
N CYS A 39 -1.41 7.08 7.81
CA CYS A 39 -0.15 6.62 7.19
C CYS A 39 -0.37 6.01 5.80
N TRP A 40 -1.46 5.24 5.61
CA TRP A 40 -1.81 4.60 4.35
C TRP A 40 -2.38 5.57 3.31
N GLY A 41 -2.95 6.72 3.71
CA GLY A 41 -3.62 7.64 2.78
C GLY A 41 -2.67 8.15 1.69
N TRP A 42 -1.43 8.47 2.08
CA TRP A 42 -0.39 8.83 1.12
C TRP A 42 -0.12 7.70 0.10
N ALA A 43 0.16 6.49 0.61
CA ALA A 43 0.59 5.39 -0.25
C ALA A 43 -0.53 4.88 -1.16
N LEU A 44 -1.78 4.95 -0.72
CA LEU A 44 -2.94 4.43 -1.45
C LEU A 44 -3.64 5.44 -2.34
N THR A 45 -3.70 6.71 -1.96
CA THR A 45 -4.46 7.72 -2.73
C THR A 45 -3.62 8.93 -3.10
N GLY A 46 -2.52 9.17 -2.38
CA GLY A 46 -1.73 10.40 -2.50
C GLY A 46 -2.39 11.59 -1.81
N GLU A 47 -3.54 11.40 -1.16
CA GLU A 47 -4.39 12.45 -0.63
C GLU A 47 -4.56 12.38 0.89
N TYR A 48 -5.33 13.35 1.39
CA TYR A 48 -5.70 13.51 2.79
C TYR A 48 -6.88 12.62 3.09
N GLU A 49 -6.64 11.40 3.54
CA GLU A 49 -7.73 10.47 3.82
C GLU A 49 -8.14 10.48 5.29
N HIS A 50 -9.46 10.56 5.51
CA HIS A 50 -10.07 10.24 6.79
C HIS A 50 -10.23 8.71 6.90
N ALA A 51 -10.19 8.19 8.13
CA ALA A 51 -10.30 6.75 8.39
C ALA A 51 -11.62 6.12 7.88
N ASP A 52 -12.65 6.94 7.65
CA ASP A 52 -14.01 6.50 7.32
C ASP A 52 -14.32 6.50 5.82
N ASN A 53 -13.34 6.78 4.95
CA ASN A 53 -13.57 6.67 3.51
C ASN A 53 -13.76 5.19 3.11
N ALA A 54 -14.73 4.92 2.23
CA ALA A 54 -15.02 3.59 1.73
C ALA A 54 -13.83 3.07 0.90
N TYR A 55 -13.58 1.76 0.92
CA TYR A 55 -12.47 1.13 0.19
C TYR A 55 -11.05 1.53 0.64
N THR A 56 -10.92 2.10 1.83
CA THR A 56 -9.64 2.36 2.48
C THR A 56 -9.10 1.12 3.20
N ALA A 57 -7.84 1.18 3.64
CA ALA A 57 -7.25 0.12 4.46
C ALA A 57 -8.11 -0.19 5.71
N VAL A 58 -8.61 0.83 6.39
CA VAL A 58 -9.51 0.66 7.55
C VAL A 58 -10.77 -0.10 7.16
N THR A 59 -11.44 0.33 6.09
CA THR A 59 -12.68 -0.31 5.65
C THR A 59 -12.46 -1.74 5.18
N ILE A 60 -11.40 -2.02 4.43
CA ILE A 60 -11.17 -3.36 3.85
C ILE A 60 -10.78 -4.38 4.93
N TYR A 61 -9.94 -3.99 5.88
CA TYR A 61 -9.30 -4.93 6.80
C TYR A 61 -9.85 -4.92 8.23
N ASN A 62 -10.62 -3.91 8.63
CA ASN A 62 -11.07 -3.76 10.02
C ASN A 62 -12.59 -3.53 10.14
N SER A 63 -13.29 -3.24 9.04
CA SER A 63 -14.73 -2.97 9.09
C SER A 63 -15.55 -4.26 8.88
N PRO A 64 -16.72 -4.40 9.54
CA PRO A 64 -17.71 -5.43 9.20
C PRO A 64 -18.25 -5.34 7.76
N GLN A 65 -18.10 -4.18 7.10
CA GLN A 65 -18.41 -4.01 5.67
C GLN A 65 -17.21 -4.30 4.76
N GLY A 66 -16.07 -4.70 5.33
CA GLY A 66 -14.82 -5.00 4.63
C GLY A 66 -14.74 -6.43 4.09
N ALA A 67 -13.51 -6.86 3.81
CA ALA A 67 -13.22 -8.15 3.19
C ALA A 67 -13.53 -9.36 4.09
N PHE A 68 -13.57 -9.16 5.41
CA PHE A 68 -13.74 -10.25 6.37
C PHE A 68 -15.05 -10.15 7.15
N ARG A 69 -15.54 -11.32 7.57
CA ARG A 69 -16.48 -11.46 8.68
C ARG A 69 -15.68 -11.71 9.94
N TYR A 70 -16.09 -11.12 11.06
CA TYR A 70 -15.41 -11.25 12.34
C TYR A 70 -16.29 -11.96 13.38
N ASN A 71 -15.65 -12.63 14.34
CA ASN A 71 -16.30 -13.08 15.57
C ASN A 71 -16.41 -11.93 16.59
N ASP A 72 -16.97 -12.22 17.76
CA ASP A 72 -17.13 -11.25 18.85
C ASP A 72 -15.78 -10.74 19.42
N GLN A 73 -14.67 -11.43 19.12
CA GLN A 73 -13.31 -11.07 19.50
C GLN A 73 -12.57 -10.25 18.43
N GLN A 74 -13.25 -9.86 17.34
CA GLN A 74 -12.63 -9.17 16.19
C GLN A 74 -11.57 -9.99 15.46
N GLU A 75 -11.70 -11.32 15.47
CA GLU A 75 -10.87 -12.21 14.67
C GLU A 75 -11.61 -12.60 13.39
N PRO A 76 -10.92 -12.62 12.22
CA PRO A 76 -11.55 -13.02 10.97
C PRO A 76 -11.99 -14.50 11.04
N VAL A 77 -13.22 -14.79 10.65
CA VAL A 77 -13.78 -16.15 10.57
C VAL A 77 -14.13 -16.58 9.14
N GLY A 78 -13.84 -15.71 8.17
CA GLY A 78 -14.05 -15.98 6.75
C GLY A 78 -14.21 -14.69 5.96
N LEU A 79 -14.44 -14.85 4.66
CA LEU A 79 -14.70 -13.72 3.77
C LEU A 79 -16.12 -13.17 3.93
N ASN A 80 -16.27 -11.87 3.64
CA ASN A 80 -17.56 -11.20 3.56
C ASN A 80 -18.09 -11.22 2.12
N PRO A 81 -19.10 -12.04 1.80
CA PRO A 81 -19.60 -12.18 0.43
C PRO A 81 -20.21 -10.89 -0.13
N ASP A 82 -20.80 -10.05 0.73
CA ASP A 82 -21.48 -8.82 0.29
C ASP A 82 -20.47 -7.75 -0.19
N PHE A 83 -19.31 -7.69 0.47
CA PHE A 83 -18.20 -6.84 0.05
C PHE A 83 -17.75 -7.21 -1.36
N PHE A 84 -17.47 -8.51 -1.59
CA PHE A 84 -16.98 -8.96 -2.88
C PHE A 84 -18.02 -8.90 -3.99
N ALA A 85 -19.29 -9.18 -3.69
CA ALA A 85 -20.37 -8.99 -4.65
C ALA A 85 -20.46 -7.53 -5.15
N THR A 86 -20.11 -6.58 -4.29
CA THR A 86 -20.08 -5.16 -4.64
C THR A 86 -18.79 -4.77 -5.37
N THR A 87 -17.62 -5.16 -4.83
CA THR A 87 -16.33 -4.76 -5.41
C THR A 87 -16.09 -5.40 -6.76
N ASP A 88 -16.44 -6.67 -6.95
CA ASP A 88 -16.22 -7.36 -8.22
C ASP A 88 -17.11 -6.80 -9.34
N LEU A 89 -18.26 -6.21 -8.99
CA LEU A 89 -19.15 -5.53 -9.95
C LEU A 89 -18.59 -4.16 -10.36
N ILE A 90 -18.06 -3.39 -9.40
CA ILE A 90 -17.60 -2.01 -9.62
C ILE A 90 -16.16 -2.00 -10.17
N PHE A 91 -15.35 -2.95 -9.74
CA PHE A 91 -13.91 -3.07 -10.01
C PHE A 91 -13.60 -4.48 -10.52
N GLU A 92 -14.09 -4.86 -11.69
CA GLU A 92 -13.95 -6.22 -12.25
C GLU A 92 -12.51 -6.78 -12.21
N GLN A 93 -11.49 -5.91 -12.27
CA GLN A 93 -10.08 -6.29 -12.11
C GLN A 93 -9.71 -6.90 -10.75
N THR A 94 -10.58 -6.78 -9.72
CA THR A 94 -10.35 -7.38 -8.39
C THR A 94 -10.74 -8.84 -8.30
N VAL A 95 -11.51 -9.36 -9.27
CA VAL A 95 -12.03 -10.73 -9.27
C VAL A 95 -10.94 -11.80 -9.03
N PRO A 96 -9.76 -11.75 -9.68
CA PRO A 96 -8.70 -12.73 -9.43
C PRO A 96 -8.17 -12.72 -7.98
N TYR A 97 -8.19 -11.56 -7.33
CA TYR A 97 -7.74 -11.43 -5.94
C TYR A 97 -8.78 -11.96 -4.97
N HIS A 98 -10.08 -11.75 -5.25
CA HIS A 98 -11.14 -12.41 -4.51
C HIS A 98 -11.08 -13.94 -4.67
N GLN A 99 -10.85 -14.47 -5.88
CA GLN A 99 -10.67 -15.91 -6.10
C GLN A 99 -9.50 -16.46 -5.27
N THR A 100 -8.35 -15.77 -5.28
CA THR A 100 -7.19 -16.13 -4.45
C THR A 100 -7.55 -16.16 -2.96
N LEU A 101 -8.31 -15.18 -2.48
CA LEU A 101 -8.77 -15.15 -1.10
C LEU A 101 -9.69 -16.35 -0.80
N ALA A 102 -10.66 -16.64 -1.67
CA ALA A 102 -11.61 -17.72 -1.48
C ALA A 102 -10.93 -19.10 -1.48
N GLU A 103 -9.91 -19.30 -2.32
CA GLU A 103 -9.14 -20.54 -2.40
C GLU A 103 -8.29 -20.80 -1.15
N HIS A 104 -7.82 -19.74 -0.49
CA HIS A 104 -6.83 -19.84 0.59
C HIS A 104 -7.37 -19.56 2.01
N ILE A 105 -8.55 -18.93 2.15
CA ILE A 105 -9.01 -18.41 3.44
C ILE A 105 -9.11 -19.48 4.53
N ASP A 106 -9.71 -20.65 4.23
CA ASP A 106 -9.91 -21.70 5.25
C ASP A 106 -8.56 -22.24 5.76
N ALA A 107 -7.60 -22.45 4.86
CA ALA A 107 -6.26 -22.90 5.23
C ALA A 107 -5.47 -21.79 5.97
N ALA A 108 -5.66 -20.52 5.60
CA ALA A 108 -5.03 -19.39 6.27
C ALA A 108 -5.52 -19.25 7.72
N LEU A 109 -6.83 -19.41 7.94
CA LEU A 109 -7.48 -19.44 9.26
C LEU A 109 -7.02 -20.64 10.10
N ALA A 110 -6.76 -21.78 9.46
CA ALA A 110 -6.16 -22.95 10.11
C ALA A 110 -4.65 -22.82 10.41
N GLY A 111 -4.03 -21.68 10.08
CA GLY A 111 -2.63 -21.39 10.40
C GLY A 111 -1.61 -21.73 9.30
N ALA A 112 -2.05 -22.09 8.10
CA ALA A 112 -1.13 -22.44 7.01
C ALA A 112 -0.42 -21.18 6.46
N LEU A 113 0.89 -21.05 6.72
CA LEU A 113 1.69 -19.86 6.37
C LEU A 113 1.67 -19.49 4.88
N ALA A 114 1.70 -20.50 3.99
CA ALA A 114 1.63 -20.25 2.54
C ALA A 114 0.30 -19.60 2.14
N SER A 115 -0.81 -20.06 2.72
CA SER A 115 -2.15 -19.53 2.49
C SER A 115 -2.33 -18.14 3.13
N GLN A 116 -1.78 -17.93 4.33
CA GLN A 116 -1.73 -16.59 4.94
C GLN A 116 -0.98 -15.59 4.06
N ASN A 117 0.16 -16.00 3.48
CA ASN A 117 0.90 -15.15 2.55
C ASN A 117 0.11 -14.85 1.28
N ALA A 118 -0.56 -15.86 0.69
CA ALA A 118 -1.41 -15.67 -0.48
C ALA A 118 -2.56 -14.68 -0.20
N CYS A 119 -3.26 -14.84 0.92
CA CYS A 119 -4.31 -13.91 1.34
C CYS A 119 -3.75 -12.49 1.56
N ARG A 120 -2.61 -12.36 2.25
CA ARG A 120 -1.97 -11.06 2.51
C ARG A 120 -1.62 -10.30 1.23
N VAL A 121 -1.04 -11.00 0.25
CA VAL A 121 -0.74 -10.43 -1.07
C VAL A 121 -2.02 -10.05 -1.81
N ALA A 122 -3.04 -10.93 -1.81
CA ALA A 122 -4.30 -10.67 -2.48
C ALA A 122 -5.05 -9.46 -1.88
N LEU A 123 -5.05 -9.29 -0.56
CA LEU A 123 -5.63 -8.11 0.11
C LEU A 123 -4.92 -6.83 -0.30
N LEU A 124 -3.59 -6.84 -0.38
CA LEU A 124 -2.82 -5.66 -0.81
C LEU A 124 -3.13 -5.31 -2.27
N LYS A 125 -3.20 -6.32 -3.16
CA LYS A 125 -3.56 -6.12 -4.58
C LYS A 125 -4.99 -5.59 -4.73
N LEU A 126 -5.95 -6.16 -4.00
CA LEU A 126 -7.33 -5.69 -3.97
C LEU A 126 -7.40 -4.23 -3.50
N THR A 127 -6.75 -3.91 -2.38
CA THR A 127 -6.74 -2.57 -1.79
C THR A 127 -6.13 -1.55 -2.74
N ALA A 128 -5.04 -1.89 -3.41
CA ALA A 128 -4.44 -1.04 -4.42
C ALA A 128 -5.42 -0.78 -5.59
N CYS A 129 -6.05 -1.83 -6.13
CA CYS A 129 -6.94 -1.70 -7.28
C CYS A 129 -8.22 -0.88 -6.99
N VAL A 130 -8.85 -1.07 -5.83
CA VAL A 130 -10.04 -0.29 -5.47
C VAL A 130 -9.72 1.19 -5.20
N ASN A 131 -8.46 1.51 -4.90
CA ASN A 131 -7.96 2.90 -4.79
C ASN A 131 -7.37 3.43 -6.12
N GLY A 132 -7.64 2.76 -7.25
CA GLY A 132 -7.30 3.25 -8.58
C GLY A 132 -5.89 2.94 -9.07
N HIS A 133 -5.12 2.12 -8.34
CA HIS A 133 -3.84 1.65 -8.83
C HIS A 133 -3.99 0.50 -9.84
N THR A 134 -3.18 0.53 -10.88
CA THR A 134 -2.98 -0.61 -11.77
C THR A 134 -1.85 -1.49 -11.24
N VAL A 135 -2.19 -2.68 -10.78
CA VAL A 135 -1.24 -3.67 -10.27
C VAL A 135 -0.65 -4.47 -11.44
N LEU A 136 0.68 -4.59 -11.46
CA LEU A 136 1.39 -5.41 -12.44
C LEU A 136 1.51 -6.86 -11.96
N ALA A 137 1.78 -7.75 -12.91
CA ALA A 137 2.22 -9.10 -12.60
C ALA A 137 3.54 -9.08 -11.80
N ASP A 138 3.82 -10.18 -11.09
CA ASP A 138 4.98 -10.27 -10.19
C ASP A 138 6.33 -10.22 -10.94
N ASP A 139 6.32 -10.44 -12.26
CA ASP A 139 7.46 -10.32 -13.19
C ASP A 139 7.48 -8.98 -13.96
N GLY A 140 6.49 -8.10 -13.76
CA GLY A 140 6.41 -6.79 -14.39
C GLY A 140 7.51 -5.83 -13.95
N ARG A 141 7.59 -4.62 -14.52
CA ARG A 141 8.56 -3.62 -14.05
C ARG A 141 8.35 -3.28 -12.57
N ASP A 142 9.42 -2.93 -11.87
CA ASP A 142 9.40 -2.58 -10.45
C ASP A 142 9.88 -1.16 -10.18
N ASP A 143 9.68 -0.28 -11.17
CA ASP A 143 9.95 1.16 -11.04
C ASP A 143 9.14 1.79 -9.90
N TYR A 144 7.92 1.28 -9.69
CA TYR A 144 7.00 1.69 -8.64
C TYR A 144 6.48 0.46 -7.91
N THR A 145 6.52 0.50 -6.58
CA THR A 145 5.94 -0.54 -5.74
C THR A 145 5.05 0.04 -4.66
N LEU A 146 4.08 -0.75 -4.21
CA LEU A 146 3.36 -0.49 -2.97
C LEU A 146 3.85 -1.50 -1.94
N VAL A 147 4.25 -1.00 -0.78
CA VAL A 147 4.81 -1.83 0.30
C VAL A 147 3.97 -1.66 1.54
N MET A 148 3.64 -2.78 2.19
CA MET A 148 2.94 -2.81 3.46
C MET A 148 3.76 -3.59 4.50
N LYS A 149 3.96 -2.97 5.66
CA LYS A 149 4.45 -3.62 6.88
C LYS A 149 3.27 -3.90 7.81
N THR A 150 3.21 -5.10 8.37
CA THR A 150 2.08 -5.51 9.22
C THR A 150 2.48 -6.54 10.28
N SER A 151 1.74 -6.51 11.39
CA SER A 151 1.79 -7.44 12.53
C SER A 151 1.13 -8.77 12.21
N SER A 152 0.16 -8.78 11.30
CA SER A 152 -0.65 -9.96 10.98
C SER A 152 -0.95 -10.06 9.48
N TRP A 153 -1.22 -11.28 9.00
CA TRP A 153 -1.50 -11.49 7.58
C TRP A 153 -2.83 -10.88 7.10
N HIS A 154 -3.74 -10.58 8.03
CA HIS A 154 -5.07 -10.01 7.79
C HIS A 154 -5.18 -8.56 8.30
N GLY A 155 -4.06 -7.94 8.68
CA GLY A 155 -4.00 -6.58 9.19
C GLY A 155 -3.15 -5.68 8.32
N TRP A 156 -3.19 -4.40 8.63
CA TRP A 156 -2.37 -3.35 8.04
C TRP A 156 -1.86 -2.44 9.14
N ASP A 157 -0.58 -2.03 9.06
CA ASP A 157 0.00 -1.12 10.05
C ASP A 157 0.66 0.08 9.36
N HIS A 158 1.58 -0.17 8.42
CA HIS A 158 2.28 0.91 7.72
C HIS A 158 2.43 0.64 6.23
N TRP A 159 2.37 1.72 5.44
CA TRP A 159 2.40 1.66 3.99
C TRP A 159 3.40 2.66 3.43
N ALA A 160 4.02 2.29 2.32
CA ALA A 160 4.93 3.15 1.58
C ALA A 160 4.79 2.91 0.09
N LEU A 161 5.07 3.97 -0.68
CA LEU A 161 5.44 3.81 -2.08
C LEU A 161 6.94 3.51 -2.13
N GLY A 162 7.34 2.57 -2.98
CA GLY A 162 8.72 2.37 -3.37
C GLY A 162 8.96 2.95 -4.76
N ILE A 163 10.06 3.67 -4.94
CA ILE A 163 10.51 4.19 -6.23
C ILE A 163 11.92 3.70 -6.50
N ARG A 164 12.12 3.12 -7.69
CA ARG A 164 13.44 2.78 -8.21
C ARG A 164 13.99 3.93 -9.06
N GLY A 165 15.24 4.30 -8.79
CA GLY A 165 15.97 5.29 -9.58
C GLY A 165 16.16 4.86 -11.05
N PRO A 166 16.40 5.80 -11.98
CA PRO A 166 16.63 5.47 -13.38
C PRO A 166 17.88 4.60 -13.53
N GLY A 167 17.88 3.64 -14.45
CA GLY A 167 19.04 2.79 -14.74
C GLY A 167 19.19 1.53 -13.86
N GLY A 168 18.23 1.26 -12.98
CA GLY A 168 18.28 0.14 -12.05
C GLY A 168 19.14 0.48 -10.84
N GLY A 169 18.56 0.42 -9.64
CA GLY A 169 19.22 0.80 -8.38
C GLY A 169 18.40 0.39 -7.17
N VAL A 170 18.78 0.83 -5.97
CA VAL A 170 18.03 0.54 -4.74
C VAL A 170 16.66 1.23 -4.80
N ILE A 171 15.62 0.53 -4.35
CA ILE A 171 14.30 1.13 -4.15
C ILE A 171 14.36 1.95 -2.87
N THR A 172 13.92 3.20 -2.95
CA THR A 172 13.74 4.06 -1.77
C THR A 172 12.27 4.30 -1.54
N TYR A 173 11.91 4.59 -0.29
CA TYR A 173 10.53 4.67 0.12
C TYR A 173 10.05 6.10 0.34
N GLN A 174 8.81 6.34 -0.07
CA GLN A 174 8.07 7.58 0.13
C GLN A 174 6.90 7.24 1.04
N GLN A 175 6.94 7.75 2.25
CA GLN A 175 6.11 7.26 3.33
C GLN A 175 5.80 8.32 4.36
N LYS A 176 4.74 8.04 5.12
CA LYS A 176 4.25 8.92 6.14
C LYS A 176 3.84 8.13 7.36
N VAL A 177 4.17 8.64 8.55
CA VAL A 177 3.56 8.22 9.80
C VAL A 177 2.43 9.18 10.15
N THR A 178 1.38 8.70 10.80
CA THR A 178 0.30 9.56 11.28
C THR A 178 0.86 10.66 12.19
N GLY A 179 0.53 11.91 11.91
CA GLY A 179 1.05 13.06 12.65
C GLY A 179 2.42 13.59 12.18
N THR A 180 3.02 13.03 11.13
CA THR A 180 4.31 13.49 10.58
C THR A 180 4.20 14.03 9.16
N PRO A 181 5.12 14.92 8.72
CA PRO A 181 5.26 15.26 7.30
C PRO A 181 5.55 14.03 6.42
N LEU A 182 5.39 14.20 5.11
CA LEU A 182 5.80 13.19 4.13
C LEU A 182 7.32 13.11 4.08
N SER A 183 7.87 11.90 4.19
CA SER A 183 9.28 11.64 3.94
C SER A 183 9.48 10.98 2.56
N TYR A 184 10.56 11.35 1.88
CA TYR A 184 11.02 10.72 0.64
C TYR A 184 12.48 10.26 0.78
N ASN A 185 12.93 9.41 -0.14
CA ASN A 185 14.29 8.84 -0.13
C ASN A 185 14.60 8.08 1.18
N CYS A 186 13.59 7.42 1.76
CA CYS A 186 13.79 6.62 2.96
C CYS A 186 14.45 5.30 2.57
N GLY A 187 15.46 4.86 3.32
CA GLY A 187 16.16 3.59 3.08
C GLY A 187 15.37 2.35 3.51
N VAL A 188 14.40 2.52 4.41
CA VAL A 188 13.52 1.45 4.88
C VAL A 188 12.09 1.96 5.01
N VAL A 189 11.14 1.04 4.96
CA VAL A 189 9.77 1.31 5.36
C VAL A 189 9.72 1.41 6.89
N TRP A 190 9.06 2.44 7.42
CA TRP A 190 8.79 2.58 8.83
C TRP A 190 7.97 1.38 9.28
N ASP A 191 8.51 0.63 10.21
CA ASP A 191 8.00 -0.69 10.47
C ASP A 191 7.80 -1.00 11.94
N GLU A 192 8.15 -0.17 12.93
CA GLU A 192 7.95 -0.45 14.37
C GLU A 192 8.12 -1.94 14.79
N HIS A 193 9.09 -2.65 14.20
CA HIS A 193 9.32 -4.09 14.39
C HIS A 193 8.24 -5.05 13.86
N GLN A 194 7.44 -4.62 12.89
CA GLN A 194 6.44 -5.42 12.21
C GLN A 194 7.12 -6.52 11.37
N PRO A 195 6.79 -7.80 11.63
CA PRO A 195 7.54 -8.94 11.08
C PRO A 195 7.23 -9.23 9.61
N LEU A 196 6.10 -8.76 9.09
CA LEU A 196 5.63 -9.11 7.76
C LEU A 196 5.76 -7.93 6.80
N GLU A 197 6.42 -8.15 5.66
CA GLU A 197 6.51 -7.19 4.55
C GLU A 197 5.86 -7.76 3.29
N THR A 198 4.95 -7.01 2.69
CA THR A 198 4.28 -7.34 1.44
C THR A 198 4.61 -6.28 0.41
N VAL A 199 5.05 -6.67 -0.77
CA VAL A 199 5.41 -5.76 -1.86
C VAL A 199 4.62 -6.17 -3.11
N ILE A 200 3.99 -5.20 -3.78
CA ILE A 200 3.38 -5.39 -5.09
C ILE A 200 3.93 -4.34 -6.08
N ARG A 201 3.94 -4.68 -7.36
CA ARG A 201 4.42 -3.81 -8.44
C ARG A 201 3.26 -3.03 -9.04
N LEU A 202 3.50 -1.75 -9.37
CA LEU A 202 2.50 -0.84 -9.92
C LEU A 202 2.91 -0.38 -11.33
N ASP A 203 1.93 -0.19 -12.22
CA ASP A 203 2.13 0.36 -13.57
C ASP A 203 2.49 1.86 -13.54
N GLY A 204 2.40 2.51 -12.39
CA GLY A 204 2.73 3.92 -12.22
C GLY A 204 2.13 4.45 -10.93
N LEU A 205 2.13 5.77 -10.81
CA LEU A 205 1.63 6.49 -9.64
C LEU A 205 0.28 7.12 -9.93
N LEU A 206 -0.49 7.42 -8.89
CA LEU A 206 -1.68 8.27 -9.00
C LEU A 206 -1.28 9.72 -9.30
N ALA A 207 -2.15 10.48 -9.96
CA ALA A 207 -1.90 11.88 -10.28
C ALA A 207 -1.56 12.70 -9.02
N ALA A 208 -2.32 12.52 -7.93
CA ALA A 208 -2.06 13.18 -6.64
C ALA A 208 -0.66 12.87 -6.07
N GLN A 209 -0.18 11.64 -6.23
CA GLN A 209 1.16 11.24 -5.80
C GLN A 209 2.24 11.95 -6.63
N VAL A 210 2.07 12.00 -7.95
CA VAL A 210 2.98 12.73 -8.85
C VAL A 210 3.00 14.22 -8.51
N ASP A 211 1.84 14.84 -8.34
CA ASP A 211 1.72 16.28 -8.03
C ASP A 211 2.41 16.65 -6.72
N MET A 212 2.32 15.80 -5.69
CA MET A 212 3.01 16.02 -4.42
C MET A 212 4.52 15.83 -4.54
N LEU A 213 4.97 14.77 -5.21
CA LEU A 213 6.39 14.49 -5.40
C LEU A 213 7.06 15.55 -6.31
N ASN A 214 6.30 16.17 -7.20
CA ASN A 214 6.73 17.31 -8.00
C ASN A 214 7.02 18.58 -7.18
N ARG A 215 6.76 18.58 -5.87
CA ARG A 215 7.12 19.70 -4.99
C ARG A 215 8.49 19.51 -4.33
N VAL A 216 9.12 18.36 -4.56
CA VAL A 216 10.52 18.09 -4.18
C VAL A 216 11.48 18.56 -5.28
N VAL A 217 11.00 18.65 -6.52
CA VAL A 217 11.73 19.12 -7.71
C VAL A 217 11.54 20.60 -7.98
#